data_AF-A0A6B1GPV8-F1
#
_entry.id   AF-A0A6B1GPV8-F1
#
_cell.length_a   1.000
_cell.length_b   1.000
_cell.length_c   1.000
_cell.angle_alpha   90.00
_cell.angle_beta   90.00
_cell.angle_gamma   90.00
#
_symmetry.space_group_name_H-M   'P 1'
#
loop_
_entity.id
_entity.type
_entity.pdbx_description
1 polymer ?
#
loop_
_entity_poly.entity_id
_entity_poly.type
_entity_poly.pdbx_seq_one_letter_code
_entity_poly.pdbx_strand_id
1 'polypeptide(L)'
;MMRPALTAGAATLALLLAALIAACQDGEEPAAEPSSVDVEAGAAIAARLMTVGEPLGTVVESRAAAIVPGLQVALNPTVVAVIASAVEAADERLTSIAAVAGMEPAAFAELWDADRDDAFARFAAGIAATEDPSATADDLFIDLPVALPVHPQGELLGSVLTKRTNGELAFFIVYDTPDAQIDAERLVGEQVDQSPWQVTGARSSEDLGFFQFQNTISADVSGFAWILPRTPNPADAATEADARGDGDAAGDGDTATEELGPPSTVIYLIQTQPAIPPEEPAYELPEHGRPLPERFPAASLLEGDQTVTELFWSSQPGVSGYQLSVLVSGSSFDIADLYRERIEAEGWEIIEDQAVGFSTILEFASEDRSLQGSASFDTFEENEAYTQITLQIQSAGASPN
;
A
#
# COMPACT_ATOMS: atom_id res chain seq x y z
N MET A 1 -8.40 6.13 -15.35
CA MET A 1 -7.23 5.28 -15.67
C MET A 1 -6.91 4.45 -14.44
N MET A 2 -6.88 3.11 -14.54
CA MET A 2 -6.51 2.22 -13.44
C MET A 2 -4.97 2.17 -13.35
N ARG A 3 -4.37 2.55 -12.21
CA ARG A 3 -2.93 2.37 -11.93
C ARG A 3 -2.65 0.88 -11.67
N PRO A 4 -1.95 0.13 -12.56
CA PRO A 4 -1.77 -1.32 -12.40
C PRO A 4 -0.51 -1.72 -11.61
N ALA A 5 0.32 -0.77 -11.15
CA ALA A 5 1.65 -1.09 -10.64
C ALA A 5 1.72 -1.54 -9.16
N LEU A 6 0.67 -1.34 -8.37
CA LEU A 6 0.71 -1.57 -6.92
C LEU A 6 0.54 -3.04 -6.49
N THR A 7 -0.10 -3.89 -7.30
CA THR A 7 -0.48 -5.25 -6.86
C THR A 7 0.68 -6.23 -6.79
N ALA A 8 1.66 -6.14 -7.68
CA ALA A 8 2.81 -7.05 -7.69
C ALA A 8 3.80 -6.75 -6.55
N GLY A 9 4.05 -5.46 -6.27
CA GLY A 9 4.96 -5.05 -5.20
C GLY A 9 4.41 -5.36 -3.80
N ALA A 10 3.11 -5.12 -3.58
CA ALA A 10 2.47 -5.33 -2.28
C ALA A 10 2.48 -6.81 -1.83
N ALA A 11 2.25 -7.75 -2.75
CA ALA A 11 2.27 -9.18 -2.43
C ALA A 11 3.67 -9.68 -2.04
N THR A 12 4.71 -9.26 -2.77
CA THR A 12 6.10 -9.59 -2.44
C THR A 12 6.52 -8.98 -1.10
N LEU A 13 6.07 -7.76 -0.82
CA LEU A 13 6.34 -7.08 0.44
C LEU A 13 5.61 -7.74 1.63
N ALA A 14 4.36 -8.14 1.44
CA ALA A 14 3.59 -8.89 2.45
C ALA A 14 4.21 -10.26 2.76
N LEU A 15 4.69 -10.99 1.74
CA LEU A 15 5.44 -12.24 1.91
C LEU A 15 6.77 -12.02 2.66
N LEU A 16 7.50 -10.94 2.34
CA LEU A 16 8.72 -10.55 3.06
C LEU A 16 8.42 -10.19 4.52
N LEU A 17 7.31 -9.49 4.79
CA LEU A 17 6.90 -9.15 6.15
C LEU A 17 6.50 -10.38 6.96
N ALA A 18 5.69 -11.26 6.38
CA ALA A 18 5.29 -12.51 7.02
C ALA A 18 6.50 -13.40 7.33
N ALA A 19 7.45 -13.50 6.38
CA ALA A 19 8.70 -14.23 6.59
C ALA A 19 9.57 -13.60 7.69
N LEU A 20 9.60 -12.27 7.81
CA LEU A 20 10.36 -11.58 8.84
C LEU A 20 9.74 -11.69 10.23
N ILE A 21 8.41 -11.62 10.32
CA ILE A 21 7.68 -11.80 11.58
C ILE A 21 7.82 -13.25 12.05
N ALA A 22 7.68 -14.22 11.15
CA ALA A 22 7.90 -15.64 11.45
C ALA A 22 9.35 -15.92 11.90
N ALA A 23 10.35 -15.33 11.22
CA ALA A 23 11.75 -15.47 11.59
C ALA A 23 12.11 -14.84 12.95
N CYS A 24 11.25 -13.97 13.51
CA CYS A 24 11.42 -13.40 14.84
C CYS A 24 10.73 -14.22 15.96
N GLN A 25 9.92 -15.23 15.64
CA GLN A 25 9.26 -16.07 16.64
C GLN A 25 10.06 -17.35 16.99
N ASP A 26 11.08 -17.71 16.22
CA ASP A 26 11.92 -18.88 16.46
C ASP A 26 12.99 -18.61 17.52
N GLY A 27 12.66 -18.87 18.79
CA GLY A 27 13.58 -18.70 19.90
C GLY A 27 13.33 -19.60 21.11
N GLU A 28 13.23 -20.93 20.94
CA GLU A 28 13.37 -21.82 22.11
C GLU A 28 13.99 -23.20 21.80
N GLU A 29 15.24 -23.38 22.26
CA GLU A 29 15.76 -24.67 22.72
C GLU A 29 15.89 -24.61 24.25
N PRO A 30 15.65 -25.71 24.98
CA PRO A 30 15.51 -25.69 26.44
C PRO A 30 16.86 -25.95 27.11
N ALA A 31 17.63 -24.92 27.48
CA ALA A 31 18.66 -25.04 28.54
C ALA A 31 19.37 -23.75 28.99
N ALA A 32 19.26 -22.63 28.28
CA ALA A 32 19.88 -21.38 28.70
C ALA A 32 18.89 -20.25 28.48
N GLU A 33 18.68 -19.43 29.51
CA GLU A 33 17.70 -18.33 29.55
C GLU A 33 17.54 -17.66 28.17
N PRO A 34 16.35 -17.77 27.54
CA PRO A 34 16.14 -17.20 26.23
C PRO A 34 16.31 -15.69 26.32
N SER A 35 17.30 -15.16 25.60
CA SER A 35 17.28 -13.76 25.22
C SER A 35 16.06 -13.59 24.32
N SER A 36 14.99 -12.99 24.85
CA SER A 36 13.81 -12.59 24.09
C SER A 36 14.24 -12.05 22.74
N VAL A 37 13.90 -12.76 21.65
CA VAL A 37 14.06 -12.21 20.31
C VAL A 37 13.30 -10.90 20.31
N ASP A 38 14.02 -9.83 19.99
CA ASP A 38 13.54 -8.48 20.16
C ASP A 38 12.41 -8.23 19.15
N VAL A 39 11.16 -8.36 19.62
CA VAL A 39 9.96 -8.07 18.83
C VAL A 39 10.03 -6.64 18.27
N GLU A 40 10.72 -5.72 18.95
CA GLU A 40 10.99 -4.38 18.42
C GLU A 40 11.93 -4.41 17.21
N ALA A 41 12.92 -5.32 17.18
CA ALA A 41 13.81 -5.48 16.04
C ALA A 41 13.07 -5.99 14.79
N GLY A 42 12.14 -6.95 14.96
CA GLY A 42 11.26 -7.42 13.88
C GLY A 42 10.39 -6.30 13.31
N ALA A 43 9.73 -5.54 14.18
CA ALA A 43 8.92 -4.38 13.79
C ALA A 43 9.77 -3.31 13.09
N ALA A 44 11.00 -3.05 13.56
CA ALA A 44 11.91 -2.08 12.96
C ALA A 44 12.38 -2.49 11.56
N ILE A 45 12.65 -3.78 11.31
CA ILE A 45 13.00 -4.28 9.98
C ILE A 45 11.81 -4.21 9.04
N ALA A 46 10.62 -4.61 9.50
CA ALA A 46 9.38 -4.46 8.73
C ALA A 46 9.17 -2.99 8.34
N ALA A 47 9.27 -2.05 9.29
CA ALA A 47 9.16 -0.62 9.02
C ALA A 47 10.18 -0.14 7.96
N ARG A 48 11.44 -0.60 8.03
CA ARG A 48 12.46 -0.27 7.02
C ARG A 48 12.12 -0.83 5.66
N LEU A 49 11.64 -2.07 5.56
CA LEU A 49 11.21 -2.64 4.29
C LEU A 49 10.03 -1.88 3.70
N MET A 50 9.09 -1.45 4.55
CA MET A 50 7.95 -0.62 4.12
C MET A 50 8.39 0.74 3.56
N THR A 51 9.56 1.27 3.95
CA THR A 51 10.10 2.50 3.33
C THR A 51 10.75 2.28 1.98
N VAL A 52 11.07 1.03 1.60
CA VAL A 52 11.73 0.75 0.32
C VAL A 52 10.72 0.89 -0.81
N GLY A 53 10.91 1.90 -1.65
CA GLY A 53 10.03 2.20 -2.79
C GLY A 53 8.92 3.21 -2.47
N GLU A 54 8.81 3.66 -1.23
CA GLU A 54 7.92 4.77 -0.87
C GLU A 54 8.56 6.14 -1.20
N PRO A 55 7.77 7.19 -1.47
CA PRO A 55 8.27 8.53 -1.69
C PRO A 55 9.14 9.06 -0.54
N LEU A 56 10.07 9.96 -0.87
CA LEU A 56 10.84 10.69 0.15
C LEU A 56 9.87 11.50 1.02
N GLY A 57 9.99 11.35 2.35
CA GLY A 57 9.12 12.01 3.32
C GLY A 57 7.97 11.14 3.85
N THR A 58 7.82 9.91 3.35
CA THR A 58 6.90 8.94 3.94
C THR A 58 7.29 8.64 5.39
N VAL A 59 6.32 8.78 6.30
CA VAL A 59 6.48 8.47 7.72
C VAL A 59 5.90 7.08 7.98
N VAL A 60 6.66 6.22 8.64
CA VAL A 60 6.24 4.86 9.00
C VAL A 60 6.21 4.71 10.51
N GLU A 61 5.06 4.28 11.03
CA GLU A 61 4.82 4.00 12.45
C GLU A 61 4.45 2.53 12.59
N SER A 62 5.12 1.78 13.46
CA SER A 62 4.84 0.35 13.68
C SER A 62 4.55 0.06 15.14
N ARG A 63 3.64 -0.90 15.38
CA ARG A 63 3.29 -1.39 16.72
C ARG A 63 3.26 -2.92 16.72
N ALA A 64 3.93 -3.52 17.69
CA ALA A 64 3.83 -4.96 17.94
C ALA A 64 2.59 -5.25 18.80
N ALA A 65 1.85 -6.30 18.44
CA ALA A 65 0.65 -6.78 19.14
C ALA A 65 -0.40 -5.70 19.48
N ALA A 66 -0.40 -4.59 18.74
CA ALA A 66 -1.31 -3.47 18.94
C ALA A 66 -1.62 -2.81 17.60
N ILE A 67 -2.82 -2.23 17.50
CA ILE A 67 -3.25 -1.46 16.34
C ILE A 67 -2.61 -0.07 16.43
N VAL A 68 -2.02 0.38 15.33
CA VAL A 68 -1.53 1.74 15.15
C VAL A 68 -2.68 2.73 15.35
N PRO A 69 -2.48 3.82 16.11
CA PRO A 69 -3.49 4.87 16.26
C PRO A 69 -3.94 5.44 14.89
N GLY A 70 -5.12 6.05 14.86
CA GLY A 70 -5.67 6.68 13.66
C GLY A 70 -6.41 5.74 12.70
N LEU A 71 -6.30 4.40 12.84
CA LEU A 71 -7.04 3.48 11.96
C LEU A 71 -8.56 3.73 12.02
N GLN A 72 -9.12 3.80 13.23
CA GLN A 72 -10.56 4.00 13.40
C GLN A 72 -11.03 5.36 12.88
N VAL A 73 -10.23 6.40 13.06
CA VAL A 73 -10.49 7.74 12.50
C VAL A 73 -10.47 7.70 10.97
N ALA A 74 -9.48 7.01 10.38
CA ALA A 74 -9.32 6.89 8.93
C ALA A 74 -10.44 6.06 8.27
N LEU A 75 -10.97 5.05 8.98
CA LEU A 75 -12.13 4.27 8.53
C LEU A 75 -13.44 5.06 8.57
N ASN A 76 -13.49 6.15 9.35
CA ASN A 76 -14.72 6.88 9.70
C ASN A 76 -14.64 8.39 9.44
N PRO A 77 -14.22 8.84 8.25
CA PRO A 77 -13.95 10.26 7.99
C PRO A 77 -15.19 11.14 8.18
N THR A 78 -16.37 10.65 7.80
CA THR A 78 -17.65 11.38 7.95
C THR A 78 -18.01 11.57 9.42
N VAL A 79 -17.91 10.51 10.23
CA VAL A 79 -18.21 10.57 11.67
C VAL A 79 -17.27 11.54 12.38
N VAL A 80 -15.98 11.48 12.03
CA VAL A 80 -14.95 12.38 12.57
C VAL A 80 -15.25 13.84 12.20
N ALA A 81 -15.68 14.11 10.98
CA ALA A 81 -16.06 15.46 10.55
C ALA A 81 -17.29 15.99 11.31
N VAL A 82 -18.28 15.14 11.56
CA VAL A 82 -19.47 15.52 12.36
C VAL A 82 -19.08 15.83 13.80
N ILE A 83 -18.25 14.99 14.43
CA ILE A 83 -17.78 15.23 15.80
C ILE A 83 -16.97 16.53 15.87
N ALA A 84 -16.04 16.74 14.94
CA ALA A 84 -15.24 17.96 14.88
C ALA A 84 -16.13 19.22 14.75
N SER A 85 -17.14 19.17 13.88
CA SER A 85 -18.10 20.27 13.73
C SER A 85 -18.90 20.53 15.02
N ALA A 86 -19.31 19.48 15.73
CA ALA A 86 -20.03 19.61 16.99
C ALA A 86 -19.15 20.19 18.11
N VAL A 87 -17.87 19.78 18.18
CA VAL A 87 -16.87 20.34 19.11
C VAL A 87 -16.62 21.82 18.83
N GLU A 88 -16.38 22.19 17.56
CA GLU A 88 -16.12 23.58 17.16
C GLU A 88 -17.32 24.50 17.42
N ALA A 89 -18.54 24.03 17.10
CA ALA A 89 -19.76 24.81 17.32
C ALA A 89 -20.20 24.82 18.80
N ALA A 90 -19.67 23.91 19.63
CA ALA A 90 -20.13 23.63 20.98
C ALA A 90 -21.67 23.49 21.06
N ASP A 91 -22.25 22.79 20.08
CA ASP A 91 -23.70 22.67 19.92
C ASP A 91 -24.29 21.47 20.69
N GLU A 92 -25.60 21.25 20.56
CA GLU A 92 -26.31 20.18 21.28
C GLU A 92 -25.81 18.77 20.94
N ARG A 93 -25.25 18.57 19.73
CA ARG A 93 -24.71 17.27 19.31
C ARG A 93 -23.50 16.88 20.15
N LEU A 94 -22.67 17.84 20.58
CA LEU A 94 -21.53 17.59 21.46
C LEU A 94 -21.97 16.96 22.78
N THR A 95 -23.13 17.36 23.30
CA THR A 95 -23.67 16.78 24.55
C THR A 95 -24.01 15.30 24.36
N SER A 96 -24.68 14.97 23.26
CA SER A 96 -25.03 13.59 22.93
C SER A 96 -23.80 12.73 22.64
N ILE A 97 -22.84 13.26 21.86
CA ILE A 97 -21.55 12.59 21.56
C ILE A 97 -20.78 12.28 22.85
N ALA A 98 -20.64 13.27 23.73
CA ALA A 98 -19.93 13.10 25.00
C ALA A 98 -20.64 12.09 25.91
N ALA A 99 -21.99 12.11 25.96
CA ALA A 99 -22.77 11.14 26.71
C ALA A 99 -22.55 9.71 26.22
N VAL A 100 -22.52 9.49 24.89
CA VAL A 100 -22.19 8.18 24.29
C VAL A 100 -20.77 7.77 24.69
N ALA A 101 -19.80 8.69 24.64
CA ALA A 101 -18.44 8.43 25.10
C ALA A 101 -18.29 8.25 26.63
N GLY A 102 -19.38 8.40 27.41
CA GLY A 102 -19.37 8.32 28.87
C GLY A 102 -18.61 9.47 29.55
N MET A 103 -18.63 10.66 28.94
CA MET A 103 -17.88 11.85 29.37
C MET A 103 -18.77 13.09 29.47
N GLU A 104 -18.30 14.09 30.22
CA GLU A 104 -18.89 15.43 30.20
C GLU A 104 -18.50 16.18 28.91
N PRO A 105 -19.36 17.04 28.34
CA PRO A 105 -19.11 17.69 27.04
C PRO A 105 -17.79 18.47 26.97
N ALA A 106 -17.46 19.21 28.03
CA ALA A 106 -16.21 19.98 28.10
C ALA A 106 -14.97 19.08 28.16
N ALA A 107 -15.06 17.93 28.86
CA ALA A 107 -13.97 16.97 28.96
C ALA A 107 -13.75 16.22 27.63
N PHE A 108 -14.83 15.92 26.90
CA PHE A 108 -14.73 15.33 25.57
C PHE A 108 -14.11 16.31 24.58
N ALA A 109 -14.51 17.58 24.58
CA ALA A 109 -13.91 18.60 23.72
C ALA A 109 -12.40 18.80 24.01
N GLU A 110 -12.02 18.86 25.29
CA GLU A 110 -10.61 18.93 25.69
C GLU A 110 -9.82 17.70 25.22
N LEU A 111 -10.39 16.50 25.36
CA LEU A 111 -9.77 15.28 24.85
C LEU A 111 -9.69 15.27 23.32
N TRP A 112 -10.71 15.75 22.61
CA TRP A 112 -10.73 15.84 21.15
C TRP A 112 -9.62 16.76 20.62
N ASP A 113 -9.35 17.88 21.30
CA ASP A 113 -8.26 18.77 20.92
C ASP A 113 -6.88 18.22 21.28
N ALA A 114 -6.77 17.44 22.36
CA ALA A 114 -5.51 16.86 22.83
C ALA A 114 -5.12 15.57 22.09
N ASP A 115 -6.08 14.66 21.88
CA ASP A 115 -5.93 13.33 21.31
C ASP A 115 -7.25 12.86 20.67
N ARG A 116 -7.41 13.17 19.38
CA ARG A 116 -8.60 12.80 18.60
C ARG A 116 -8.81 11.28 18.52
N ASP A 117 -7.74 10.50 18.54
CA ASP A 117 -7.83 9.05 18.44
C ASP A 117 -8.43 8.46 19.72
N ASP A 118 -7.99 8.92 20.91
CA ASP A 118 -8.59 8.48 22.19
C ASP A 118 -10.05 8.95 22.31
N ALA A 119 -10.33 10.20 21.94
CA ALA A 119 -11.69 10.72 21.95
C ALA A 119 -12.63 9.89 21.06
N PHE A 120 -12.21 9.59 19.83
CA PHE A 120 -12.99 8.77 18.90
C PHE A 120 -13.12 7.33 19.39
N ALA A 121 -12.06 6.72 19.93
CA ALA A 121 -12.10 5.36 20.44
C ALA A 121 -13.12 5.20 21.57
N ARG A 122 -13.18 6.17 22.50
CA ARG A 122 -14.21 6.20 23.56
C ARG A 122 -15.61 6.34 23.01
N PHE A 123 -15.79 7.23 22.04
CA PHE A 123 -17.07 7.41 21.37
C PHE A 123 -17.54 6.12 20.67
N ALA A 124 -16.68 5.49 19.87
CA ALA A 124 -16.98 4.24 19.18
C ALA A 124 -17.30 3.09 20.15
N ALA A 125 -16.54 2.97 21.24
CA ALA A 125 -16.82 2.00 22.30
C ALA A 125 -18.19 2.25 22.97
N GLY A 126 -18.56 3.51 23.15
CA GLY A 126 -19.87 3.93 23.65
C GLY A 126 -21.02 3.47 22.77
N ILE A 127 -20.91 3.67 21.45
CA ILE A 127 -21.90 3.17 20.47
C ILE A 127 -21.99 1.65 20.56
N ALA A 128 -20.86 0.95 20.56
CA ALA A 128 -20.81 -0.52 20.60
C ALA A 128 -21.41 -1.11 21.89
N ALA A 129 -21.36 -0.38 23.01
CA ALA A 129 -21.94 -0.78 24.28
C ALA A 129 -23.45 -0.53 24.39
N THR A 130 -24.06 0.15 23.41
CA THR A 130 -25.49 0.50 23.44
C THR A 130 -26.36 -0.67 22.98
N GLU A 131 -27.56 -0.83 23.58
CA GLU A 131 -28.49 -1.91 23.23
C GLU A 131 -29.00 -1.80 21.78
N ASP A 132 -29.18 -0.56 21.29
CA ASP A 132 -29.51 -0.25 19.89
C ASP A 132 -28.52 0.79 19.33
N PRO A 133 -27.39 0.33 18.76
CA PRO A 133 -26.39 1.20 18.16
C PRO A 133 -26.94 2.03 17.00
N SER A 134 -27.86 1.47 16.21
CA SER A 134 -28.43 2.13 15.03
C SER A 134 -29.30 3.31 15.43
N ALA A 135 -30.17 3.16 16.43
CA ALA A 135 -30.98 4.26 16.94
C ALA A 135 -30.11 5.41 17.47
N THR A 136 -29.01 5.07 18.15
CA THR A 136 -28.06 6.06 18.68
C THR A 136 -27.34 6.82 17.56
N ALA A 137 -26.93 6.13 16.50
CA ALA A 137 -26.28 6.75 15.35
C ALA A 137 -27.25 7.67 14.57
N ASP A 138 -28.49 7.22 14.34
CA ASP A 138 -29.54 8.01 13.68
C ASP A 138 -29.84 9.31 14.45
N ASP A 139 -29.97 9.24 15.78
CA ASP A 139 -30.20 10.41 16.64
C ASP A 139 -29.04 11.41 16.62
N LEU A 140 -27.83 10.93 16.35
CA LEU A 140 -26.62 11.74 16.22
C LEU A 140 -26.39 12.27 14.80
N PHE A 141 -27.23 11.86 13.83
CA PHE A 141 -27.06 12.13 12.40
C PHE A 141 -25.68 11.70 11.88
N ILE A 142 -25.20 10.55 12.35
CA ILE A 142 -23.93 9.96 11.91
C ILE A 142 -24.18 8.55 11.36
N ASP A 143 -23.30 8.12 10.47
CA ASP A 143 -23.21 6.71 10.13
C ASP A 143 -22.61 5.91 11.29
N LEU A 144 -23.00 4.63 11.40
CA LEU A 144 -22.38 3.72 12.36
C LEU A 144 -20.87 3.63 12.10
N PRO A 145 -20.03 3.75 13.14
CA PRO A 145 -18.59 3.59 12.97
C PRO A 145 -18.25 2.25 12.33
N VAL A 146 -17.54 2.32 11.23
CA VAL A 146 -16.96 1.22 10.51
C VAL A 146 -15.75 0.70 11.27
N ALA A 147 -15.80 -0.56 11.66
CA ALA A 147 -14.62 -1.28 12.14
C ALA A 147 -14.07 -2.15 11.02
N LEU A 148 -12.76 -2.36 11.02
CA LEU A 148 -12.15 -3.41 10.23
C LEU A 148 -12.69 -4.76 10.73
N PRO A 149 -13.04 -5.70 9.84
CA PRO A 149 -13.39 -7.03 10.27
C PRO A 149 -12.16 -7.73 10.85
N VAL A 150 -12.24 -8.13 12.11
CA VAL A 150 -11.17 -8.85 12.80
C VAL A 150 -11.56 -10.31 12.89
N HIS A 151 -10.61 -11.19 12.60
CA HIS A 151 -10.81 -12.62 12.79
C HIS A 151 -11.12 -12.87 14.28
N PRO A 152 -12.24 -13.54 14.65
CA PRO A 152 -12.71 -13.60 16.03
C PRO A 152 -11.74 -14.31 16.98
N GLN A 153 -10.94 -15.22 16.44
CA GLN A 153 -9.88 -15.93 17.17
C GLN A 153 -8.47 -15.46 16.76
N GLY A 154 -8.38 -14.41 15.94
CA GLY A 154 -7.12 -13.91 15.44
C GLY A 154 -6.32 -13.21 16.55
N GLU A 155 -5.08 -13.63 16.75
CA GLU A 155 -4.13 -12.91 17.59
C GLU A 155 -3.46 -11.83 16.74
N LEU A 156 -3.52 -10.57 17.20
CA LEU A 156 -2.85 -9.48 16.53
C LEU A 156 -1.34 -9.61 16.72
N LEU A 157 -0.59 -9.84 15.64
CA LEU A 157 0.88 -9.87 15.68
C LEU A 157 1.46 -8.46 15.64
N GLY A 158 0.85 -7.57 14.85
CA GLY A 158 1.29 -6.19 14.76
C GLY A 158 0.58 -5.41 13.68
N SER A 159 0.89 -4.13 13.62
CA SER A 159 0.39 -3.23 12.60
C SER A 159 1.39 -2.14 12.24
N VAL A 160 1.25 -1.59 11.03
CA VAL A 160 2.09 -0.53 10.49
C VAL A 160 1.18 0.52 9.84
N LEU A 161 1.44 1.79 10.12
CA LEU A 161 0.85 2.94 9.46
C LEU A 161 1.92 3.62 8.62
N THR A 162 1.64 3.76 7.34
CA THR A 162 2.41 4.55 6.38
C THR A 162 1.64 5.82 6.07
N LYS A 163 2.25 6.98 6.36
CA LYS A 163 1.73 8.31 6.03
C LYS A 163 2.51 8.86 4.85
N ARG A 164 1.89 8.90 3.67
CA ARG A 164 2.51 9.44 2.45
C ARG A 164 2.41 10.96 2.41
N THR A 165 3.29 11.59 1.63
CA THR A 165 3.34 13.05 1.49
C THR A 165 2.10 13.65 0.83
N ASN A 166 1.36 12.86 0.05
CA ASN A 166 0.08 13.22 -0.55
C ASN A 166 -1.12 13.11 0.42
N GLY A 167 -0.88 12.77 1.69
CA GLY A 167 -1.94 12.57 2.69
C GLY A 167 -2.62 11.20 2.64
N GLU A 168 -2.24 10.32 1.72
CA GLU A 168 -2.71 8.93 1.73
C GLU A 168 -2.18 8.20 2.97
N LEU A 169 -3.06 7.47 3.62
CA LEU A 169 -2.71 6.59 4.73
C LEU A 169 -2.84 5.14 4.26
N ALA A 170 -1.86 4.33 4.61
CA ALA A 170 -1.91 2.89 4.43
C ALA A 170 -1.67 2.18 5.77
N PHE A 171 -2.57 1.27 6.12
CA PHE A 171 -2.52 0.48 7.35
C PHE A 171 -2.29 -0.98 6.98
N PHE A 172 -1.19 -1.55 7.46
CA PHE A 172 -0.92 -2.98 7.39
C PHE A 172 -1.21 -3.60 8.73
N ILE A 173 -2.00 -4.67 8.77
CA ILE A 173 -2.40 -5.32 10.02
C ILE A 173 -2.25 -6.81 9.83
N VAL A 174 -1.54 -7.46 10.73
CA VAL A 174 -1.21 -8.89 10.64
C VAL A 174 -1.82 -9.61 11.82
N TYR A 175 -2.69 -10.57 11.52
CA TYR A 175 -3.27 -11.50 12.48
C TYR A 175 -2.73 -12.90 12.24
N ASP A 176 -2.45 -13.59 13.32
CA ASP A 176 -2.30 -15.04 13.34
C ASP A 176 -3.65 -15.67 13.68
N THR A 177 -4.04 -16.74 12.99
CA THR A 177 -5.29 -17.45 13.27
C THR A 177 -5.04 -18.94 13.44
N PRO A 178 -5.69 -19.59 14.43
CA PRO A 178 -5.62 -21.04 14.57
C PRO A 178 -6.30 -21.78 13.42
N ASP A 179 -7.13 -21.11 12.63
CA ASP A 179 -7.91 -21.73 11.57
C ASP A 179 -7.07 -22.12 10.36
N ALA A 180 -7.45 -23.25 9.75
CA ALA A 180 -6.94 -23.66 8.47
C ALA A 180 -7.25 -22.61 7.39
N GLN A 181 -6.41 -22.54 6.36
CA GLN A 181 -6.51 -21.48 5.34
C GLN A 181 -7.90 -21.39 4.72
N ILE A 182 -8.53 -22.52 4.39
CA ILE A 182 -9.86 -22.53 3.77
C ILE A 182 -10.94 -21.96 4.69
N ASP A 183 -10.84 -22.20 6.00
CA ASP A 183 -11.78 -21.70 7.00
C ASP A 183 -11.55 -20.22 7.27
N ALA A 184 -10.28 -19.82 7.39
CA ALA A 184 -9.88 -18.42 7.51
C ALA A 184 -10.32 -17.61 6.27
N GLU A 185 -10.12 -18.14 5.05
CA GLU A 185 -10.58 -17.53 3.80
C GLU A 185 -12.09 -17.35 3.79
N ARG A 186 -12.85 -18.40 4.13
CA ARG A 186 -14.32 -18.33 4.18
C ARG A 186 -14.77 -17.26 5.18
N LEU A 187 -14.22 -17.27 6.38
CA LEU A 187 -14.60 -16.34 7.44
C LEU A 187 -14.24 -14.89 7.08
N VAL A 188 -13.02 -14.65 6.59
CA VAL A 188 -12.59 -13.32 6.13
C VAL A 188 -13.46 -12.85 4.98
N GLY A 189 -13.75 -13.71 3.99
CA GLY A 189 -14.63 -13.39 2.87
C GLY A 189 -16.04 -13.00 3.32
N GLU A 190 -16.65 -13.76 4.23
CA GLU A 190 -17.95 -13.43 4.84
C GLU A 190 -17.90 -12.09 5.59
N GLN A 191 -16.80 -11.80 6.26
CA GLN A 191 -16.59 -10.59 7.04
C GLN A 191 -16.41 -9.33 6.17
N VAL A 192 -15.62 -9.41 5.10
CA VAL A 192 -15.38 -8.28 4.18
C VAL A 192 -16.50 -8.08 3.16
N ASP A 193 -17.48 -8.99 3.11
CA ASP A 193 -18.71 -8.86 2.30
C ASP A 193 -19.95 -8.47 3.14
N GLN A 194 -19.74 -8.02 4.38
CA GLN A 194 -20.78 -7.47 5.24
C GLN A 194 -20.71 -5.96 5.28
N SER A 195 -21.88 -5.31 5.19
CA SER A 195 -22.02 -3.86 5.33
C SER A 195 -21.28 -3.36 6.58
N PRO A 196 -20.43 -2.33 6.44
CA PRO A 196 -20.32 -1.43 5.29
C PRO A 196 -19.31 -1.88 4.22
N TRP A 197 -18.69 -3.05 4.36
CA TRP A 197 -17.74 -3.58 3.39
C TRP A 197 -18.45 -4.31 2.24
N GLN A 198 -17.78 -4.34 1.09
CA GLN A 198 -18.19 -5.13 -0.06
C GLN A 198 -16.96 -5.71 -0.75
N VAL A 199 -17.00 -6.98 -1.11
CA VAL A 199 -15.95 -7.60 -1.92
C VAL A 199 -16.05 -7.13 -3.37
N THR A 200 -14.98 -6.53 -3.89
CA THR A 200 -14.87 -6.09 -5.29
C THR A 200 -14.05 -7.06 -6.15
N GLY A 201 -13.30 -7.95 -5.51
CA GLY A 201 -12.53 -8.99 -6.19
C GLY A 201 -12.06 -10.07 -5.22
N ALA A 202 -11.95 -11.30 -5.70
CA ALA A 202 -11.44 -12.41 -4.90
C ALA A 202 -10.63 -13.38 -5.77
N ARG A 203 -9.62 -13.99 -5.18
CA ARG A 203 -8.82 -15.05 -5.78
C ARG A 203 -8.42 -16.03 -4.69
N SER A 204 -8.56 -17.32 -4.95
CA SER A 204 -8.14 -18.37 -4.04
C SER A 204 -7.27 -19.38 -4.79
N SER A 205 -6.28 -19.91 -4.09
CA SER A 205 -5.31 -20.90 -4.54
C SER A 205 -4.83 -21.70 -3.33
N GLU A 206 -4.19 -22.84 -3.57
CA GLU A 206 -3.72 -23.73 -2.50
C GLU A 206 -2.76 -23.06 -1.52
N ASP A 207 -2.04 -22.02 -1.96
CA ASP A 207 -1.04 -21.32 -1.14
C ASP A 207 -1.46 -19.91 -0.72
N LEU A 208 -2.57 -19.39 -1.27
CA LEU A 208 -2.96 -18.01 -1.05
C LEU A 208 -4.46 -17.79 -1.28
N GLY A 209 -5.11 -17.22 -0.26
CA GLY A 209 -6.38 -16.53 -0.34
C GLY A 209 -6.19 -15.04 -0.50
N PHE A 210 -6.99 -14.41 -1.35
CA PHE A 210 -6.92 -12.98 -1.63
C PHE A 210 -8.32 -12.38 -1.81
N PHE A 211 -8.59 -11.31 -1.08
CA PHE A 211 -9.79 -10.49 -1.24
C PHE A 211 -9.40 -9.03 -1.48
N GLN A 212 -10.11 -8.37 -2.38
CA GLN A 212 -10.16 -6.93 -2.54
C GLN A 212 -11.55 -6.47 -2.11
N PHE A 213 -11.60 -5.45 -1.26
CA PHE A 213 -12.85 -4.94 -0.73
C PHE A 213 -12.85 -3.42 -0.65
N GLN A 214 -14.04 -2.84 -0.60
CA GLN A 214 -14.25 -1.40 -0.52
C GLN A 214 -15.33 -1.08 0.50
N ASN A 215 -15.19 0.05 1.17
CA ASN A 215 -16.23 0.58 2.05
C ASN A 215 -17.34 1.23 1.20
N THR A 216 -18.57 0.77 1.39
CA THR A 216 -19.77 1.23 0.67
C THR A 216 -20.27 2.61 1.12
N ILE A 217 -19.87 3.05 2.32
CA ILE A 217 -20.17 4.38 2.86
C ILE A 217 -19.12 5.39 2.38
N SER A 218 -17.85 4.98 2.36
CA SER A 218 -16.72 5.84 1.97
C SER A 218 -15.91 5.20 0.84
N ALA A 219 -16.15 5.63 -0.40
CA ALA A 219 -15.44 5.12 -1.56
C ALA A 219 -13.90 5.32 -1.48
N ASP A 220 -13.47 6.29 -0.68
CA ASP A 220 -12.05 6.61 -0.43
C ASP A 220 -11.35 5.57 0.45
N VAL A 221 -12.09 4.66 1.09
CA VAL A 221 -11.55 3.60 1.94
C VAL A 221 -11.69 2.27 1.22
N SER A 222 -10.55 1.65 0.94
CA SER A 222 -10.48 0.34 0.29
C SER A 222 -9.41 -0.52 0.94
N GLY A 223 -9.44 -1.81 0.67
CA GLY A 223 -8.43 -2.69 1.22
C GLY A 223 -8.28 -4.01 0.49
N PHE A 224 -7.27 -4.72 0.97
CA PHE A 224 -6.91 -6.05 0.55
C PHE A 224 -6.77 -6.93 1.79
N ALA A 225 -7.15 -8.20 1.66
CA ALA A 225 -6.87 -9.23 2.63
C ALA A 225 -6.11 -10.36 1.94
N TRP A 226 -4.97 -10.76 2.49
CA TRP A 226 -4.25 -11.97 2.10
C TRP A 226 -4.35 -12.99 3.23
N ILE A 227 -4.62 -14.24 2.87
CA ILE A 227 -4.67 -15.37 3.79
C ILE A 227 -3.60 -16.35 3.33
N LEU A 228 -2.62 -16.60 4.17
CA LEU A 228 -1.47 -17.46 3.89
C LEU A 228 -1.49 -18.65 4.85
N PRO A 229 -1.30 -19.89 4.37
CA PRO A 229 -1.08 -21.01 5.27
C PRO A 229 0.26 -20.81 6.00
N ARG A 230 0.26 -21.01 7.31
CA ARG A 230 1.49 -20.96 8.10
C ARG A 230 2.22 -22.26 7.95
N THR A 231 3.55 -22.20 7.77
CA THR A 231 4.36 -23.41 7.87
C THR A 231 4.30 -23.87 9.34
N PRO A 232 3.89 -25.12 9.63
CA PRO A 232 3.85 -25.61 11.01
C PRO A 232 5.22 -25.44 11.65
N ASN A 233 5.26 -24.88 12.86
CA ASN A 233 6.50 -24.88 13.62
C ASN A 233 6.84 -26.35 13.93
N PRO A 234 8.06 -26.84 13.62
CA PRO A 234 8.45 -28.21 13.96
C PRO A 234 8.29 -28.52 15.46
N ALA A 235 8.34 -27.52 16.34
CA ALA A 235 8.07 -27.67 17.78
C ALA A 235 6.59 -28.01 18.08
N ASP A 236 5.65 -27.40 17.37
CA ASP A 236 4.21 -27.66 17.51
C ASP A 236 3.89 -29.10 17.05
N ALA A 237 4.50 -29.52 15.93
CA ALA A 237 4.34 -30.86 15.38
C ALA A 237 4.83 -31.96 16.34
N ALA A 238 5.90 -31.69 17.11
CA ALA A 238 6.41 -32.63 18.11
C ALA A 238 5.46 -32.79 19.32
N THR A 239 4.87 -31.68 19.78
CA THR A 239 3.93 -31.67 20.91
C THR A 239 2.64 -32.44 20.58
N GLU A 240 2.14 -32.33 19.35
CA GLU A 240 1.00 -33.12 18.90
C GLU A 240 1.29 -34.62 18.74
N ALA A 241 2.51 -34.98 18.35
CA ALA A 241 2.89 -36.38 18.20
C ALA A 241 2.91 -37.11 19.56
N ASP A 242 3.40 -36.45 20.61
CA ASP A 242 3.42 -36.99 21.96
C ASP A 242 2.00 -37.11 22.56
N ALA A 243 1.09 -36.19 22.25
CA ALA A 243 -0.30 -36.26 22.69
C ALA A 243 -1.07 -37.47 22.12
N ARG A 244 -0.66 -37.99 20.95
CA ARG A 244 -1.26 -39.18 20.32
C ARG A 244 -0.67 -40.51 20.83
N GLY A 245 0.37 -40.48 21.68
CA GLY A 245 1.24 -41.62 21.96
C GLY A 245 0.71 -42.80 22.80
N ASP A 246 -0.23 -42.62 23.72
CA ASP A 246 -0.54 -43.66 24.74
C ASP A 246 -2.02 -44.05 24.87
N GLY A 247 -2.87 -43.63 23.92
CA GLY A 247 -4.31 -43.90 23.93
C GLY A 247 -4.70 -45.27 23.37
N ASP A 248 -4.35 -46.36 24.06
CA ASP A 248 -4.75 -47.74 23.72
C ASP A 248 -6.25 -47.96 24.05
N ALA A 249 -7.15 -47.37 23.25
CA ALA A 249 -8.59 -47.45 23.45
C ALA A 249 -9.29 -47.89 22.16
N ALA A 250 -9.67 -49.17 22.12
CA ALA A 250 -10.52 -49.81 21.12
C ALA A 250 -11.97 -49.29 21.17
N GLY A 251 -12.16 -47.98 20.95
CA GLY A 251 -13.45 -47.34 20.80
C GLY A 251 -13.84 -47.24 19.34
N ASP A 252 -14.81 -48.06 18.92
CA ASP A 252 -15.43 -48.11 17.58
C ASP A 252 -16.33 -46.88 17.34
N GLY A 253 -15.73 -45.69 17.44
CA GLY A 253 -16.39 -44.40 17.28
C GLY A 253 -15.83 -43.67 16.07
N ASP A 254 -16.64 -43.62 15.01
CA ASP A 254 -16.47 -42.84 13.78
C ASP A 254 -16.50 -41.33 14.06
N THR A 255 -15.60 -40.84 14.91
CA THR A 255 -15.27 -39.42 14.98
C THR A 255 -14.12 -39.24 14.01
N ALA A 256 -14.44 -39.00 12.75
CA ALA A 256 -13.47 -38.45 11.82
C ALA A 256 -12.91 -37.18 12.48
N THR A 257 -11.69 -37.29 13.01
CA THR A 257 -10.92 -36.13 13.42
C THR A 257 -10.77 -35.31 12.15
N GLU A 258 -11.54 -34.23 12.03
CA GLU A 258 -11.36 -33.27 10.95
C GLU A 258 -9.88 -32.88 10.99
N GLU A 259 -9.17 -33.21 9.91
CA GLU A 259 -7.78 -32.85 9.74
C GLU A 259 -7.76 -31.33 9.58
N LEU A 260 -7.68 -30.63 10.71
CA LEU A 260 -7.50 -29.20 10.75
C LEU A 260 -6.18 -28.95 10.01
N GLY A 261 -6.28 -28.27 8.86
CA GLY A 261 -5.12 -27.84 8.10
C GLY A 261 -4.20 -26.96 8.95
N PRO A 262 -3.00 -26.61 8.44
CA PRO A 262 -2.10 -25.75 9.17
C PRO A 262 -2.78 -24.40 9.50
N PRO A 263 -2.48 -23.79 10.67
CA PRO A 263 -2.97 -22.47 11.03
C PRO A 263 -2.58 -21.45 9.97
N SER A 264 -3.22 -20.29 9.96
CA SER A 264 -3.05 -19.31 8.88
C SER A 264 -2.66 -17.94 9.40
N THR A 265 -2.11 -17.12 8.52
CA THR A 265 -1.87 -15.70 8.78
C THR A 265 -2.76 -14.87 7.88
N VAL A 266 -3.48 -13.91 8.47
CA VAL A 266 -4.33 -12.96 7.74
C VAL A 266 -3.66 -11.59 7.76
N ILE A 267 -3.42 -11.04 6.58
CA ILE A 267 -2.80 -9.72 6.41
C ILE A 267 -3.83 -8.80 5.77
N TYR A 268 -4.16 -7.70 6.43
CA TYR A 268 -4.96 -6.62 5.87
C TYR A 268 -4.05 -5.48 5.42
N LEU A 269 -4.30 -4.95 4.22
CA LEU A 269 -3.85 -3.62 3.79
C LEU A 269 -5.07 -2.74 3.60
N ILE A 270 -5.25 -1.74 4.44
CA ILE A 270 -6.28 -0.71 4.27
C ILE A 270 -5.63 0.55 3.74
N GLN A 271 -6.18 1.11 2.68
CA GLN A 271 -5.75 2.38 2.12
C GLN A 271 -6.90 3.37 2.22
N THR A 272 -6.58 4.58 2.66
CA THR A 272 -7.52 5.70 2.66
C THR A 272 -6.99 6.80 1.78
N GLN A 273 -7.76 7.16 0.76
CA GLN A 273 -7.50 8.37 0.00
C GLN A 273 -8.02 9.58 0.80
N PRO A 274 -7.31 10.71 0.80
CA PRO A 274 -7.85 11.93 1.37
C PRO A 274 -9.09 12.35 0.58
N ALA A 275 -10.20 12.63 1.26
CA ALA A 275 -11.49 13.00 0.66
C ALA A 275 -11.40 14.24 -0.26
N ILE A 276 -10.41 15.08 -0.02
CA ILE A 276 -9.98 16.14 -0.92
C ILE A 276 -8.51 15.84 -1.16
N PRO A 277 -8.09 15.43 -2.38
CA PRO A 277 -6.68 15.39 -2.67
C PRO A 277 -6.13 16.77 -2.31
N PRO A 278 -5.08 16.86 -1.47
CA PRO A 278 -4.49 18.16 -1.17
C PRO A 278 -4.28 18.87 -2.50
N GLU A 279 -4.60 20.16 -2.60
CA GLU A 279 -4.26 20.93 -3.78
C GLU A 279 -2.80 20.60 -4.09
N GLU A 280 -2.57 19.86 -5.19
CA GLU A 280 -1.23 19.43 -5.51
C GLU A 280 -0.43 20.71 -5.61
N PRO A 281 0.62 20.87 -4.77
CA PRO A 281 1.41 22.09 -4.81
C PRO A 281 1.82 22.27 -6.26
N ALA A 282 1.61 23.48 -6.80
CA ALA A 282 1.91 23.77 -8.19
C ALA A 282 3.28 23.19 -8.51
N TYR A 283 3.35 22.30 -9.52
CA TYR A 283 4.57 21.57 -9.82
C TYR A 283 5.75 22.55 -9.95
N GLU A 284 6.75 22.37 -9.10
CA GLU A 284 7.99 23.12 -9.15
C GLU A 284 9.03 22.27 -9.88
N LEU A 285 9.42 22.72 -11.07
CA LEU A 285 10.49 22.09 -11.82
C LEU A 285 11.78 22.09 -10.97
N PRO A 286 12.44 20.92 -10.78
CA PRO A 286 13.69 20.87 -10.05
C PRO A 286 14.71 21.85 -10.61
N GLU A 287 15.40 22.61 -9.75
CA GLU A 287 16.41 23.60 -10.17
C GLU A 287 17.55 22.94 -10.99
N HIS A 288 17.80 21.66 -10.77
CA HIS A 288 18.81 20.88 -11.46
C HIS A 288 18.24 19.53 -11.92
N GLY A 289 18.39 19.23 -13.21
CA GLY A 289 18.11 17.90 -13.75
C GLY A 289 19.05 16.84 -13.20
N ARG A 290 18.62 15.58 -13.23
CA ARG A 290 19.46 14.44 -12.86
C ARG A 290 20.68 14.36 -13.79
N PRO A 291 21.88 14.05 -13.25
CA PRO A 291 23.06 13.91 -14.08
C PRO A 291 22.93 12.71 -15.02
N LEU A 292 23.32 12.90 -16.28
CA LEU A 292 23.40 11.83 -17.25
C LEU A 292 24.64 10.96 -16.99
N PRO A 293 24.59 9.64 -17.28
CA PRO A 293 25.78 8.80 -17.25
C PRO A 293 26.79 9.29 -18.28
N GLU A 294 28.09 9.25 -17.96
CA GLU A 294 29.17 9.71 -18.86
C GLU A 294 29.17 9.05 -20.25
N ARG A 295 28.53 7.87 -20.37
CA ARG A 295 28.44 7.08 -21.61
C ARG A 295 27.07 7.13 -22.27
N PHE A 296 26.21 8.09 -21.92
CA PHE A 296 24.91 8.21 -22.55
C PHE A 296 25.09 8.55 -24.05
N PRO A 297 24.61 7.71 -24.97
CA PRO A 297 25.00 7.80 -26.38
C PRO A 297 24.28 8.91 -27.16
N ALA A 298 23.27 9.55 -26.57
CA ALA A 298 22.43 10.55 -27.22
C ALA A 298 22.38 11.87 -26.44
N ALA A 299 23.50 12.26 -25.83
CA ALA A 299 23.58 13.48 -25.03
C ALA A 299 23.20 14.75 -25.81
N SER A 300 23.43 14.78 -27.12
CA SER A 300 23.06 15.89 -28.00
C SER A 300 21.55 16.04 -28.22
N LEU A 301 20.74 15.00 -27.96
CA LEU A 301 19.29 15.17 -27.92
C LEU A 301 18.83 16.01 -26.73
N LEU A 302 19.67 16.14 -25.69
CA LEU A 302 19.34 16.73 -24.40
C LEU A 302 19.96 18.12 -24.18
N GLU A 303 19.94 18.96 -25.20
CA GLU A 303 20.47 20.33 -25.14
C GLU A 303 19.39 21.36 -24.77
N GLY A 304 19.81 22.42 -24.07
CA GLY A 304 18.99 23.61 -23.78
C GLY A 304 18.45 23.68 -22.36
N ASP A 305 17.19 24.10 -22.22
CA ASP A 305 16.44 24.26 -20.97
C ASP A 305 15.76 22.96 -20.50
N GLN A 306 16.22 21.81 -21.01
CA GLN A 306 15.67 20.51 -20.69
C GLN A 306 16.11 20.03 -19.30
N THR A 307 15.16 19.52 -18.52
CA THR A 307 15.41 19.02 -17.17
C THR A 307 15.10 17.52 -17.11
N VAL A 308 16.13 16.69 -16.92
CA VAL A 308 15.97 15.25 -16.74
C VAL A 308 15.39 14.98 -15.35
N THR A 309 14.13 14.54 -15.29
CA THR A 309 13.42 14.25 -14.03
C THR A 309 13.62 12.79 -13.60
N GLU A 310 13.71 11.87 -14.57
CA GLU A 310 13.90 10.44 -14.33
C GLU A 310 14.95 9.86 -15.28
N LEU A 311 15.70 8.89 -14.77
CA LEU A 311 16.72 8.16 -15.54
C LEU A 311 16.80 6.72 -15.01
N PHE A 312 16.55 5.78 -15.91
CA PHE A 312 16.79 4.36 -15.72
C PHE A 312 17.78 3.89 -16.78
N TRP A 313 18.75 3.07 -16.40
CA TRP A 313 19.64 2.43 -17.35
C TRP A 313 19.92 0.99 -16.94
N SER A 314 20.14 0.15 -17.95
CA SER A 314 20.56 -1.22 -17.77
C SER A 314 21.69 -1.54 -18.76
N SER A 315 22.62 -2.39 -18.32
CA SER A 315 23.70 -2.88 -19.17
C SER A 315 23.71 -4.40 -19.14
N GLN A 316 23.58 -5.00 -20.31
CA GLN A 316 23.76 -6.42 -20.55
C GLN A 316 24.98 -6.62 -21.48
N PRO A 317 25.59 -7.81 -21.50
CA PRO A 317 26.67 -8.09 -22.45
C PRO A 317 26.23 -7.80 -23.90
N GLY A 318 26.82 -6.78 -24.52
CA GLY A 318 26.54 -6.38 -25.90
C GLY A 318 25.35 -5.44 -26.11
N VAL A 319 24.60 -5.06 -25.07
CA VAL A 319 23.46 -4.12 -25.18
C VAL A 319 23.38 -3.23 -23.96
N SER A 320 23.20 -1.93 -24.15
CA SER A 320 22.84 -0.99 -23.09
C SER A 320 21.48 -0.36 -23.41
N GLY A 321 20.60 -0.31 -22.42
CA GLY A 321 19.29 0.31 -22.52
C GLY A 321 19.19 1.52 -21.60
N TYR A 322 18.65 2.61 -22.10
CA TYR A 322 18.41 3.85 -21.38
C TYR A 322 16.96 4.25 -21.52
N GLN A 323 16.34 4.70 -20.44
CA GLN A 323 15.03 5.30 -20.41
C GLN A 323 15.08 6.57 -19.58
N LEU A 324 14.63 7.68 -20.15
CA LEU A 324 14.66 8.99 -19.50
C LEU A 324 13.29 9.64 -19.58
N SER A 325 12.96 10.39 -18.55
CA SER A 325 11.89 11.38 -18.59
C SER A 325 12.50 12.77 -18.48
N VAL A 326 12.11 13.64 -19.40
CA VAL A 326 12.66 14.99 -19.54
C VAL A 326 11.50 15.97 -19.61
N LEU A 327 11.57 17.06 -18.86
CA LEU A 327 10.64 18.17 -18.96
C LEU A 327 11.28 19.34 -19.68
N VAL A 328 10.53 19.96 -20.58
CA VAL A 328 10.94 21.14 -21.34
C VAL A 328 9.76 22.10 -21.44
N SER A 329 10.04 23.40 -21.47
CA SER A 329 9.00 24.41 -21.64
C SER A 329 8.58 24.50 -23.11
N GLY A 330 7.27 24.62 -23.38
CA GLY A 330 6.75 24.76 -24.75
C GLY A 330 5.73 23.69 -25.14
N SER A 331 5.18 23.82 -26.35
CA SER A 331 4.16 22.92 -26.87
C SER A 331 4.75 21.59 -27.35
N SER A 332 4.02 20.49 -27.19
CA SER A 332 4.50 19.15 -27.60
C SER A 332 4.84 19.09 -29.09
N PHE A 333 4.14 19.86 -29.93
CA PHE A 333 4.40 19.94 -31.37
C PHE A 333 5.70 20.67 -31.71
N ASP A 334 5.94 21.83 -31.09
CA ASP A 334 7.19 22.60 -31.34
C ASP A 334 8.41 21.81 -30.85
N ILE A 335 8.27 21.11 -29.72
CA ILE A 335 9.32 20.25 -29.17
C ILE A 335 9.56 19.02 -30.05
N ALA A 336 8.50 18.39 -30.59
CA ALA A 336 8.65 17.29 -31.52
C ALA A 336 9.39 17.73 -32.80
N ASP A 337 9.05 18.90 -33.37
CA ASP A 337 9.75 19.47 -34.53
C ASP A 337 11.24 19.73 -34.23
N LEU A 338 11.55 20.29 -33.05
CA LEU A 338 12.93 20.47 -32.59
C LEU A 338 13.69 19.13 -32.53
N TYR A 339 13.05 18.05 -32.06
CA TYR A 339 13.68 16.74 -32.02
C TYR A 339 13.88 16.12 -33.40
N ARG A 340 12.97 16.34 -34.35
CA ARG A 340 13.18 15.92 -35.74
C ARG A 340 14.46 16.54 -36.29
N GLU A 341 14.62 17.86 -36.13
CA GLU A 341 15.81 18.58 -36.58
C GLU A 341 17.10 18.06 -35.91
N ARG A 342 17.05 17.76 -34.60
CA ARG A 342 18.21 17.22 -33.86
C ARG A 342 18.59 15.80 -34.29
N ILE A 343 17.61 14.92 -34.46
CA ILE A 343 17.81 13.54 -34.93
C ILE A 343 18.46 13.57 -36.32
N GLU A 344 17.95 14.39 -37.23
CA GLU A 344 18.54 14.56 -38.57
C GLU A 344 19.95 15.17 -38.52
N ALA A 345 20.21 16.13 -37.63
CA ALA A 345 21.52 16.75 -37.46
C ALA A 345 22.60 15.77 -36.97
N GLU A 346 22.21 14.76 -36.19
CA GLU A 346 23.08 13.64 -35.77
C GLU A 346 23.29 12.58 -36.85
N GLY A 347 22.66 12.73 -38.02
CA GLY A 347 22.71 11.76 -39.10
C GLY A 347 21.93 10.48 -38.80
N TRP A 348 20.93 10.56 -37.91
CA TRP A 348 20.02 9.45 -37.63
C TRP A 348 18.80 9.51 -38.55
N GLU A 349 18.25 8.35 -38.86
CA GLU A 349 17.06 8.20 -39.69
C GLU A 349 15.83 8.10 -38.79
N ILE A 350 14.80 8.92 -39.07
CA ILE A 350 13.47 8.76 -38.47
C ILE A 350 12.76 7.63 -39.22
N ILE A 351 12.53 6.52 -38.52
CA ILE A 351 11.88 5.31 -39.04
C ILE A 351 10.36 5.50 -39.07
N GLU A 352 9.80 6.04 -37.98
CA GLU A 352 8.38 6.26 -37.81
C GLU A 352 8.12 7.62 -37.15
N ASP A 353 7.09 8.31 -37.62
CA ASP A 353 6.61 9.57 -37.09
C ASP A 353 5.09 9.51 -37.02
N GLN A 354 4.56 9.34 -35.81
CA GLN A 354 3.14 9.11 -35.59
C GLN A 354 2.58 10.11 -34.58
N ALA A 355 1.52 10.80 -34.99
CA ALA A 355 0.66 11.56 -34.07
C ALA A 355 -0.40 10.62 -33.46
N VAL A 356 -0.47 10.58 -32.13
CA VAL A 356 -1.44 9.79 -31.36
C VAL A 356 -2.17 10.70 -30.37
N GLY A 357 -3.35 11.18 -30.75
CA GLY A 357 -4.10 12.14 -29.95
C GLY A 357 -3.39 13.49 -29.88
N PHE A 358 -2.94 13.89 -28.68
CA PHE A 358 -2.13 15.10 -28.45
C PHE A 358 -0.63 14.80 -28.32
N SER A 359 -0.25 13.52 -28.38
CA SER A 359 1.13 13.07 -28.31
C SER A 359 1.70 12.83 -29.70
N THR A 360 3.02 13.02 -29.83
CA THR A 360 3.80 12.62 -31.01
C THR A 360 4.80 11.55 -30.60
N ILE A 361 4.96 10.52 -31.42
CA ILE A 361 5.95 9.46 -31.23
C ILE A 361 6.89 9.46 -32.44
N LEU A 362 8.19 9.53 -32.18
CA LEU A 362 9.25 9.39 -33.17
C LEU A 362 10.03 8.11 -32.88
N GLU A 363 10.16 7.22 -33.85
CA GLU A 363 11.12 6.12 -33.82
C GLU A 363 12.29 6.47 -34.72
N PHE A 364 13.51 6.22 -34.25
CA PHE A 364 14.73 6.58 -34.98
C PHE A 364 15.84 5.55 -34.79
N ALA A 365 16.77 5.53 -35.74
CA ALA A 365 17.98 4.72 -35.64
C ALA A 365 19.18 5.40 -36.30
N SER A 366 20.37 5.06 -35.84
CA SER A 366 21.60 5.43 -36.54
C SER A 366 21.73 4.66 -37.87
N GLU A 367 22.48 5.21 -38.82
CA GLU A 367 22.70 4.60 -40.15
C GLU A 367 23.25 3.16 -40.06
N ASP A 368 24.13 2.90 -39.08
CA ASP A 368 24.71 1.58 -38.83
C ASP A 368 23.87 0.67 -37.91
N ARG A 369 22.72 1.18 -37.42
CA ARG A 369 21.83 0.55 -36.43
C ARG A 369 22.53 0.13 -35.12
N SER A 370 23.67 0.75 -34.80
CA SER A 370 24.30 0.61 -33.49
C SER A 370 23.49 1.30 -32.39
N LEU A 371 22.63 2.25 -32.76
CA LEU A 371 21.70 2.96 -31.90
C LEU A 371 20.30 2.89 -32.51
N GLN A 372 19.32 2.56 -31.68
CA GLN A 372 17.91 2.67 -32.00
C GLN A 372 17.17 3.26 -30.80
N GLY A 373 16.12 4.02 -31.04
CA GLY A 373 15.36 4.63 -29.96
C GLY A 373 13.99 5.10 -30.38
N SER A 374 13.22 5.49 -29.38
CA SER A 374 11.94 6.17 -29.55
C SER A 374 11.85 7.36 -28.60
N ALA A 375 11.20 8.42 -29.07
CA ALA A 375 10.88 9.60 -28.28
C ALA A 375 9.36 9.84 -28.34
N SER A 376 8.72 9.88 -27.18
CA SER A 376 7.32 10.28 -27.05
C SER A 376 7.24 11.68 -26.44
N PHE A 377 6.46 12.55 -27.06
CA PHE A 377 6.24 13.94 -26.66
C PHE A 377 4.78 14.10 -26.24
N ASP A 378 4.53 14.49 -25.01
CA ASP A 378 3.17 14.75 -24.52
C ASP A 378 3.14 15.98 -23.60
N THR A 379 1.96 16.53 -23.36
CA THR A 379 1.78 17.58 -22.36
C THR A 379 1.98 16.99 -20.98
N PHE A 380 2.73 17.65 -20.10
CA PHE A 380 2.96 17.15 -18.76
C PHE A 380 1.69 17.29 -17.90
N GLU A 381 1.21 16.17 -17.36
CA GLU A 381 -0.11 16.09 -16.69
C GLU A 381 -0.24 17.03 -15.49
N GLU A 382 0.84 17.24 -14.73
CA GLU A 382 0.82 18.09 -13.53
C GLU A 382 0.91 19.59 -13.86
N ASN A 383 1.43 19.94 -15.05
CA ASN A 383 1.59 21.33 -15.48
C ASN A 383 1.69 21.47 -17.00
N GLU A 384 0.61 21.95 -17.62
CA GLU A 384 0.47 22.14 -19.07
C GLU A 384 1.48 23.12 -19.69
N ALA A 385 2.23 23.89 -18.89
CA ALA A 385 3.31 24.74 -19.38
C ALA A 385 4.54 23.95 -19.86
N TYR A 386 4.63 22.67 -19.48
CA TYR A 386 5.73 21.78 -19.83
C TYR A 386 5.27 20.66 -20.77
N THR A 387 6.18 20.27 -21.66
CA THR A 387 6.11 19.03 -22.43
C THR A 387 6.97 17.98 -21.73
N GLN A 388 6.39 16.81 -21.50
CA GLN A 388 7.11 15.63 -21.06
C GLN A 388 7.61 14.85 -22.27
N ILE A 389 8.91 14.56 -22.27
CA ILE A 389 9.57 13.74 -23.26
C ILE A 389 9.97 12.43 -22.60
N THR A 390 9.44 11.31 -23.10
CA THR A 390 9.90 9.98 -22.71
C THR A 390 10.81 9.44 -23.79
N LEU A 391 12.10 9.29 -23.48
CA LEU A 391 13.13 8.85 -24.41
C LEU A 391 13.59 7.45 -24.04
N GLN A 392 13.47 6.50 -24.97
CA GLN A 392 14.01 5.14 -24.83
C GLN A 392 15.08 4.91 -25.88
N ILE A 393 16.28 4.52 -25.46
CA ILE A 393 17.41 4.29 -26.35
C ILE A 393 18.07 2.97 -26.04
N GLN A 394 18.30 2.18 -27.08
CA GLN A 394 19.10 0.97 -27.03
C GLN A 394 20.34 1.18 -27.88
N SER A 395 21.49 0.90 -27.28
CA SER A 395 22.78 0.90 -27.97
C SER A 395 23.35 -0.51 -27.96
N ALA A 396 23.69 -1.01 -29.14
CA ALA A 396 24.51 -2.20 -29.26
C ALA A 396 25.91 -1.85 -28.76
N GLY A 397 26.35 -2.52 -27.69
CA GLY A 397 27.69 -2.35 -27.17
C GLY A 397 28.71 -2.70 -28.23
N ALA A 398 29.69 -1.82 -28.46
CA ALA A 398 30.82 -2.14 -29.33
C ALA A 398 31.44 -3.44 -28.84
N SER A 399 31.39 -4.49 -29.67
CA SER A 399 32.10 -5.74 -29.38
C SER A 399 33.55 -5.39 -29.05
N PRO A 400 34.10 -5.82 -27.91
CA PRO A 400 35.51 -5.61 -27.62
C PRO A 400 36.30 -6.38 -28.69
N ASN A 401 36.86 -5.63 -29.65
CA ASN A 401 37.72 -6.18 -30.70
C ASN A 401 39.03 -6.70 -30.14
#